data_AF-A0A924L2I8-F1
#
_entry.id   AF-A0A924L2I8-F1
#
_cell.length_a   1.000
_cell.length_b   1.000
_cell.length_c   1.000
_cell.angle_alpha   90.00
_cell.angle_beta   90.00
_cell.angle_gamma   90.00
#
_symmetry.space_group_name_H-M   'P 1'
#
loop_
_entity.id
_entity.type
_entity.pdbx_description
1 polymer ?
#
loop_
_entity_poly.entity_id
_entity_poly.type
_entity_poly.pdbx_seq_one_letter_code
_entity_poly.pdbx_strand_id
1 'polypeptide(L)'
;MQKANFLITFLILFICSFIMQGCIKDTCETSHTYTYYTPVYKTKAAVKENIKSNLPTQISMPGKIFISGNYIFLNEVDKGIHIIDNTDPSSPKNIAFIDIPGNMDLAVKGNILYADVYTDLVALDISNPLNITATKFIEGVFPYRYWGGGLAADTNMVIVDWLKRDTTVYQNCSNNSNVVYLGRDVFFLSASAQNSSTKATSSPVGTGGSMSRFALINNMLYTVSYQDLNIFNISLPQNPAFVKNVTVSSWNVETLFPFKNKLFIGSSNGMFIYSVSEADNPQLEGQFAHVRTCDPVIADDQFAYVTLSSGSTCGGFTNQLDVLDIKNINTPVLVKSYPLTNPHGLSKDKNLLFICDGADGLKVFDATHADKILPLQQITGLETYDVIASNNVALVVAKDGLYQYDYSNINNIHLLSKISIIK
;
A
#
# COMPACT_ATOMS: atom_id res chain seq x y z
N MET A 1 -59.00 65.86 31.26
CA MET A 1 -58.50 64.49 31.52
C MET A 1 -58.10 63.72 30.25
N GLN A 2 -58.68 63.98 29.06
CA GLN A 2 -58.31 63.26 27.83
C GLN A 2 -56.88 63.50 27.28
N LYS A 3 -56.30 64.70 27.44
CA LYS A 3 -54.93 64.98 26.91
C LYS A 3 -53.81 64.27 27.69
N ALA A 4 -54.01 63.99 28.98
CA ALA A 4 -53.01 63.29 29.80
C ALA A 4 -52.90 61.80 29.45
N ASN A 5 -54.03 61.15 29.14
CA ASN A 5 -54.03 59.75 28.73
C ASN A 5 -53.39 59.55 27.35
N PHE A 6 -53.54 60.48 26.41
CA PHE A 6 -52.92 60.37 25.09
C PHE A 6 -51.38 60.47 25.15
N LEU A 7 -50.86 61.33 26.03
CA LEU A 7 -49.41 61.49 26.23
C LEU A 7 -48.78 60.26 26.90
N ILE A 8 -49.49 59.65 27.86
CA ILE A 8 -49.05 58.43 28.55
C ILE A 8 -49.04 57.24 27.58
N THR A 9 -50.06 57.09 26.73
CA THR A 9 -50.08 56.01 25.71
C THR A 9 -48.96 56.18 24.68
N PHE A 10 -48.65 57.41 24.27
CA PHE A 10 -47.53 57.67 23.35
C PHE A 10 -46.16 57.43 24.00
N LEU A 11 -46.00 57.77 25.28
CA LEU A 11 -44.79 57.49 26.05
C LEU A 11 -44.59 55.98 26.28
N ILE A 12 -45.67 55.24 26.54
CA ILE A 12 -45.62 53.78 26.68
C ILE A 12 -45.29 53.12 25.33
N LEU A 13 -45.87 53.57 24.20
CA LEU A 13 -45.51 53.06 22.88
C LEU A 13 -44.06 53.39 22.48
N PHE A 14 -43.58 54.58 22.82
CA PHE A 14 -42.20 55.01 22.55
C PHE A 14 -41.19 54.28 23.44
N ILE A 15 -41.53 53.96 24.69
CA ILE A 15 -40.71 53.12 25.55
C ILE A 15 -40.73 51.68 25.05
N CYS A 16 -41.90 51.15 24.62
CA CYS A 16 -42.01 49.80 24.04
C CYS A 16 -41.18 49.60 22.77
N SER A 17 -40.97 50.63 21.94
CA SER A 17 -40.14 50.53 20.74
C SER A 17 -38.64 50.47 21.04
N PHE A 18 -38.20 50.94 22.21
CA PHE A 18 -36.79 50.83 22.65
C PHE A 18 -36.47 49.48 23.33
N ILE A 19 -37.46 48.77 23.87
CA ILE A 19 -37.26 47.45 24.51
C ILE A 19 -37.11 46.30 23.49
N MET A 20 -37.37 46.56 22.20
CA MET A 20 -37.28 45.58 21.11
C MET A 20 -35.95 45.62 20.35
N GLN A 21 -34.95 46.40 20.80
CA GLN A 21 -33.58 46.37 20.25
C GLN A 21 -32.64 45.42 21.02
N GLY A 22 -33.19 44.37 21.65
CA GLY A 22 -32.36 43.27 22.12
C GLY A 22 -31.75 42.55 20.93
N CYS A 23 -30.53 42.93 20.52
CA CYS A 23 -29.69 42.05 19.73
C CYS A 23 -29.42 40.81 20.57
N ILE A 24 -30.16 39.73 20.30
CA ILE A 24 -29.74 38.40 20.70
C ILE A 24 -28.44 38.15 19.93
N LYS A 25 -27.29 38.37 20.57
CA LYS A 25 -26.04 37.77 20.13
C LYS A 25 -26.19 36.28 20.44
N ASP A 26 -26.80 35.54 19.52
CA ASP A 26 -26.76 34.09 19.55
C ASP A 26 -25.30 33.68 19.36
N THR A 27 -24.59 33.48 20.47
CA THR A 27 -23.30 32.79 20.45
C THR A 27 -23.60 31.32 20.27
N CYS A 28 -23.84 30.91 19.03
CA CYS A 28 -23.85 29.51 18.65
C CYS A 28 -22.41 28.99 18.80
N GLU A 29 -22.20 28.10 19.77
CA GLU A 29 -20.98 27.33 19.95
C GLU A 29 -21.27 25.88 19.52
N THR A 30 -20.63 25.42 18.44
CA THR A 30 -20.62 24.01 18.07
C THR A 30 -19.35 23.38 18.61
N SER A 31 -19.49 22.24 19.27
CA SER A 31 -18.34 21.42 19.66
C SER A 31 -18.05 20.40 18.58
N HIS A 32 -16.82 20.39 18.09
CA HIS A 32 -16.34 19.35 17.19
C HIS A 32 -15.29 18.54 17.94
N THR A 33 -15.48 17.23 18.02
CA THR A 33 -14.45 16.32 18.51
C THR A 33 -13.52 15.98 17.36
N TYR A 34 -12.24 16.27 17.56
CA TYR A 34 -11.18 16.00 16.61
C TYR A 34 -10.21 14.98 17.20
N THR A 35 -9.77 14.06 16.36
CA THR A 35 -8.58 13.27 16.64
C THR A 35 -7.41 13.94 15.92
N TYR A 36 -6.35 14.29 16.65
CA TYR A 36 -5.07 14.68 16.06
C TYR A 36 -3.96 13.72 16.52
N TYR A 37 -2.90 13.62 15.72
CA TYR A 37 -1.78 12.74 15.98
C TYR A 37 -0.53 13.55 16.28
N THR A 38 0.18 13.21 17.36
CA THR A 38 1.49 13.79 17.68
C THR A 38 2.61 12.79 17.38
N PRO A 39 3.61 13.15 16.56
CA PRO A 39 4.70 12.24 16.23
C PRO A 39 5.60 11.96 17.44
N VAL A 40 6.05 10.71 17.55
CA VAL A 40 7.08 10.27 18.49
C VAL A 40 8.39 10.11 17.74
N TYR A 41 9.44 10.82 18.16
CA TYR A 41 10.73 10.79 17.51
C TYR A 41 11.73 9.88 18.22
N LYS A 42 12.58 9.19 17.45
CA LYS A 42 13.82 8.56 17.92
C LYS A 42 14.97 8.94 17.00
N THR A 43 16.21 8.82 17.47
CA THR A 43 17.39 8.99 16.62
C THR A 43 17.50 7.81 15.64
N LYS A 44 18.01 8.06 14.43
CA LYS A 44 18.29 7.00 13.44
C LYS A 44 19.18 5.91 14.02
N ALA A 45 20.20 6.26 14.79
CA ALA A 45 21.11 5.31 15.43
C ALA A 45 20.36 4.37 16.39
N ALA A 46 19.50 4.92 17.26
CA ALA A 46 18.70 4.12 18.18
C ALA A 46 17.71 3.21 17.45
N VAL A 47 17.13 3.66 16.33
CA VAL A 47 16.27 2.81 15.50
C VAL A 47 17.09 1.66 14.90
N LYS A 48 18.21 1.95 14.23
CA LYS A 48 19.07 0.95 13.58
C LYS A 48 19.56 -0.13 14.57
N GLU A 49 19.89 0.24 15.81
CA GLU A 49 20.31 -0.70 16.87
C GLU A 49 19.18 -1.61 17.36
N ASN A 50 17.92 -1.18 17.22
CA ASN A 50 16.75 -1.93 17.71
C ASN A 50 16.03 -2.75 16.64
N ILE A 51 16.50 -2.75 15.38
CA ILE A 51 15.97 -3.63 14.34
C ILE A 51 16.42 -5.07 14.60
N LYS A 52 15.52 -5.85 15.22
CA LYS A 52 15.73 -7.24 15.61
C LYS A 52 14.39 -7.97 15.70
N SER A 53 14.44 -9.30 15.84
CA SER A 53 13.26 -10.11 16.12
C SER A 53 12.80 -9.89 17.54
N ASN A 54 11.51 -9.67 17.69
CA ASN A 54 10.81 -9.64 18.97
C ASN A 54 9.74 -10.72 18.99
N LEU A 55 9.13 -10.92 20.17
CA LEU A 55 7.95 -11.77 20.31
C LEU A 55 6.85 -11.33 19.33
N PRO A 56 6.06 -12.28 18.81
CA PRO A 56 4.98 -11.96 17.88
C PRO A 56 4.01 -10.96 18.52
N THR A 57 3.63 -9.96 17.75
CA THR A 57 2.65 -8.95 18.14
C THR A 57 1.34 -9.22 17.40
N GLN A 58 0.26 -8.59 17.87
CA GLN A 58 -1.02 -8.68 17.20
C GLN A 58 -1.02 -7.79 15.96
N ILE A 59 -1.63 -8.28 14.88
CA ILE A 59 -1.76 -7.51 13.63
C ILE A 59 -2.82 -6.43 13.84
N SER A 60 -2.53 -5.19 13.47
CA SER A 60 -3.47 -4.06 13.58
C SER A 60 -3.73 -3.36 12.24
N MET A 61 -2.68 -3.16 11.45
CA MET A 61 -2.74 -2.46 10.17
C MET A 61 -1.84 -3.16 9.15
N PRO A 62 -2.31 -4.27 8.58
CA PRO A 62 -1.52 -4.99 7.60
C PRO A 62 -1.39 -4.20 6.31
N GLY A 63 -0.19 -4.26 5.72
CA GLY A 63 0.12 -3.77 4.40
C GLY A 63 0.39 -4.94 3.46
N LYS A 64 1.52 -4.84 2.75
CA LYS A 64 1.93 -5.77 1.69
C LYS A 64 2.29 -7.14 2.24
N ILE A 65 2.02 -8.18 1.46
CA ILE A 65 2.46 -9.55 1.73
C ILE A 65 3.64 -9.97 0.86
N PHE A 66 4.49 -10.82 1.45
CA PHE A 66 5.59 -11.48 0.76
C PHE A 66 5.69 -12.93 1.25
N ILE A 67 5.95 -13.88 0.36
CA ILE A 67 6.13 -15.30 0.68
C ILE A 67 7.58 -15.70 0.41
N SER A 68 8.24 -16.39 1.34
CA SER A 68 9.52 -17.06 1.06
C SER A 68 9.57 -18.41 1.74
N GLY A 69 9.66 -19.48 0.95
CA GLY A 69 9.52 -20.84 1.45
C GLY A 69 8.16 -21.04 2.13
N ASN A 70 8.18 -21.53 3.38
CA ASN A 70 6.98 -21.70 4.20
C ASN A 70 6.63 -20.46 5.02
N TYR A 71 7.32 -19.34 4.88
CA TYR A 71 7.06 -18.15 5.67
C TYR A 71 6.25 -17.12 4.90
N ILE A 72 5.27 -16.53 5.58
CA ILE A 72 4.61 -15.30 5.15
C ILE A 72 5.23 -14.15 5.94
N PHE A 73 5.68 -13.14 5.22
CA PHE A 73 6.08 -11.86 5.76
C PHE A 73 4.96 -10.87 5.48
N LEU A 74 4.32 -10.40 6.54
CA LEU A 74 3.21 -9.46 6.47
C LEU A 74 3.69 -8.13 7.03
N ASN A 75 3.77 -7.11 6.18
CA ASN A 75 4.07 -5.76 6.63
C ASN A 75 2.97 -5.27 7.58
N GLU A 76 3.37 -4.69 8.71
CA GLU A 76 2.54 -3.87 9.58
C GLU A 76 2.93 -2.41 9.30
N VAL A 77 2.03 -1.67 8.67
CA VAL A 77 2.31 -0.36 8.08
C VAL A 77 2.93 0.58 9.12
N ASP A 78 4.08 1.15 8.76
CA ASP A 78 4.95 2.02 9.58
C ASP A 78 5.55 1.40 10.84
N LYS A 79 5.33 0.11 11.12
CA LYS A 79 5.83 -0.52 12.36
C LYS A 79 6.87 -1.61 12.11
N GLY A 80 6.70 -2.40 11.05
CA GLY A 80 7.60 -3.52 10.80
C GLY A 80 6.98 -4.67 10.06
N ILE A 81 7.41 -5.89 10.37
CA ILE A 81 7.08 -7.10 9.61
C ILE A 81 6.76 -8.24 10.56
N HIS A 82 5.58 -8.83 10.42
CA HIS A 82 5.21 -10.09 11.05
C HIS A 82 5.85 -11.24 10.28
N ILE A 83 6.47 -12.19 10.99
CA ILE A 83 6.96 -13.45 10.43
C ILE A 83 5.99 -14.56 10.84
N ILE A 84 5.30 -15.11 9.86
CA ILE A 84 4.27 -16.13 10.05
C ILE A 84 4.78 -17.44 9.45
N ASP A 85 4.92 -18.47 10.29
CA ASP A 85 5.14 -19.84 9.83
C ASP A 85 3.84 -20.38 9.21
N ASN A 86 3.92 -20.69 7.93
CA ASN A 86 2.84 -21.20 7.10
C ASN A 86 3.12 -22.62 6.58
N THR A 87 3.88 -23.41 7.33
CA THR A 87 4.11 -24.84 7.02
C THR A 87 2.80 -25.63 6.93
N ASP A 88 1.79 -25.24 7.73
CA ASP A 88 0.41 -25.70 7.61
C ASP A 88 -0.51 -24.50 7.31
N PRO A 89 -0.95 -24.32 6.05
CA PRO A 89 -1.86 -23.23 5.66
C PRO A 89 -3.22 -23.24 6.37
N SER A 90 -3.65 -24.36 6.94
CA SER A 90 -4.87 -24.43 7.75
C SER A 90 -4.65 -23.95 9.19
N SER A 91 -3.39 -23.85 9.64
CA SER A 91 -3.01 -23.42 10.98
C SER A 91 -1.72 -22.58 11.00
N PRO A 92 -1.73 -21.40 10.33
CA PRO A 92 -0.56 -20.52 10.31
C PRO A 92 -0.26 -19.95 11.70
N LYS A 93 1.02 -19.71 12.00
CA LYS A 93 1.46 -19.22 13.31
C LYS A 93 2.32 -17.97 13.16
N ASN A 94 1.88 -16.85 13.73
CA ASN A 94 2.74 -15.69 13.89
C ASN A 94 3.81 -16.00 14.96
N ILE A 95 5.08 -16.11 14.55
CA ILE A 95 6.17 -16.57 15.40
C ILE A 95 7.11 -15.45 15.85
N ALA A 96 7.15 -14.32 15.13
CA ALA A 96 8.01 -13.20 15.47
C ALA A 96 7.53 -11.90 14.82
N PHE A 97 7.96 -10.77 15.39
CA PHE A 97 7.78 -9.46 14.80
C PHE A 97 9.13 -8.75 14.67
N ILE A 98 9.47 -8.29 13.47
CA ILE A 98 10.66 -7.46 13.24
C ILE A 98 10.23 -6.00 13.35
N ASP A 99 10.77 -5.30 14.35
CA ASP A 99 10.52 -3.86 14.53
C ASP A 99 11.36 -3.08 13.50
N ILE A 100 10.68 -2.57 12.47
CA ILE A 100 11.27 -1.73 11.42
C ILE A 100 10.38 -0.50 11.30
N PRO A 101 10.61 0.54 12.11
CA PRO A 101 9.80 1.73 12.09
C PRO A 101 9.81 2.38 10.71
N GLY A 102 8.63 2.78 10.25
CA GLY A 102 8.44 3.32 8.91
C GLY A 102 8.49 2.28 7.78
N ASN A 103 8.50 0.97 8.05
CA ASN A 103 8.50 -0.01 6.97
C ASN A 103 7.17 -0.01 6.18
N MET A 104 7.29 -0.04 4.85
CA MET A 104 6.19 -0.11 3.90
C MET A 104 6.34 -1.27 2.91
N ASP A 105 7.57 -1.69 2.63
CA ASP A 105 7.86 -2.66 1.59
C ASP A 105 9.02 -3.58 1.96
N LEU A 106 9.06 -4.72 1.29
CA LEU A 106 10.11 -5.71 1.49
C LEU A 106 10.33 -6.58 0.26
N ALA A 107 11.50 -7.19 0.19
CA ALA A 107 11.77 -8.31 -0.68
C ALA A 107 12.71 -9.31 -0.01
N VAL A 108 12.57 -10.61 -0.30
CA VAL A 108 13.42 -11.66 0.28
C VAL A 108 14.17 -12.42 -0.80
N LYS A 109 15.50 -12.51 -0.66
CA LYS A 109 16.37 -13.37 -1.46
C LYS A 109 17.16 -14.31 -0.56
N GLY A 110 16.88 -15.61 -0.68
CA GLY A 110 17.43 -16.63 0.21
C GLY A 110 17.08 -16.30 1.65
N ASN A 111 18.12 -16.15 2.46
CA ASN A 111 17.99 -15.79 3.87
C ASN A 111 18.16 -14.28 4.14
N ILE A 112 18.13 -13.42 3.11
CA ILE A 112 18.22 -11.97 3.31
C ILE A 112 16.90 -11.30 2.94
N LEU A 113 16.36 -10.55 3.90
CA LEU A 113 15.22 -9.66 3.71
C LEU A 113 15.72 -8.23 3.53
N TYR A 114 15.29 -7.57 2.47
CA TYR A 114 15.51 -6.15 2.22
C TYR A 114 14.23 -5.39 2.52
N ALA A 115 14.32 -4.33 3.30
CA ALA A 115 13.17 -3.54 3.71
C ALA A 115 13.52 -2.05 3.66
N ASP A 116 12.52 -1.22 3.39
CA ASP A 116 12.65 0.21 3.64
C ASP A 116 12.55 0.51 5.14
N VAL A 117 13.35 1.47 5.58
CA VAL A 117 13.31 2.03 6.93
C VAL A 117 13.40 3.55 6.80
N TYR A 118 12.23 4.18 6.71
CA TYR A 118 12.07 5.58 6.34
C TYR A 118 12.68 5.94 4.98
N THR A 119 13.85 6.59 5.00
CA THR A 119 14.60 7.06 3.85
C THR A 119 15.70 6.09 3.45
N ASP A 120 15.97 5.09 4.28
CA ASP A 120 17.09 4.17 4.12
C ASP A 120 16.58 2.79 3.69
N LEU A 121 17.49 1.96 3.19
CA LEU A 121 17.29 0.54 2.94
C LEU A 121 18.06 -0.25 4.01
N VAL A 122 17.45 -1.30 4.54
CA VAL A 122 18.11 -2.28 5.43
C VAL A 122 18.12 -3.67 4.80
N ALA A 123 19.23 -4.38 4.91
CA ALA A 123 19.33 -5.82 4.64
C ALA A 123 19.45 -6.59 5.97
N LEU A 124 18.60 -7.60 6.14
CA LEU A 124 18.44 -8.38 7.36
C LEU A 124 18.72 -9.85 7.08
N ASP A 125 19.61 -10.48 7.84
CA ASP A 125 19.75 -11.93 7.84
C ASP A 125 18.59 -12.54 8.63
N ILE A 126 17.78 -13.33 7.93
CA ILE A 126 16.59 -14.04 8.42
C ILE A 126 16.79 -15.56 8.44
N SER A 127 18.05 -16.05 8.40
CA SER A 127 18.36 -17.49 8.51
C SER A 127 17.78 -18.12 9.78
N ASN A 128 17.64 -17.34 10.85
CA ASN A 128 16.85 -17.67 12.03
C ASN A 128 15.78 -16.58 12.24
N PRO A 129 14.50 -16.84 11.95
CA PRO A 129 13.44 -15.83 12.06
C PRO A 129 13.22 -15.33 13.50
N LEU A 130 13.62 -16.10 14.50
CA LEU A 130 13.55 -15.71 15.91
C LEU A 130 14.74 -14.87 16.37
N ASN A 131 15.79 -14.77 15.56
CA ASN A 131 17.00 -14.00 15.86
C ASN A 131 17.59 -13.38 14.59
N ILE A 132 16.87 -12.40 14.02
CA ILE A 132 17.33 -11.68 12.84
C ILE A 132 18.41 -10.67 13.19
N THR A 133 19.32 -10.40 12.24
CA THR A 133 20.37 -9.39 12.42
C THR A 133 20.47 -8.47 11.21
N ALA A 134 20.66 -7.17 11.46
CA ALA A 134 20.94 -6.23 10.38
C ALA A 134 22.37 -6.41 9.86
N THR A 135 22.50 -6.63 8.56
CA THR A 135 23.78 -6.87 7.88
C THR A 135 24.30 -5.63 7.17
N LYS A 136 23.39 -4.79 6.65
CA LYS A 136 23.75 -3.55 5.96
C LYS A 136 22.62 -2.53 6.02
N PHE A 137 23.00 -1.25 6.16
CA PHE A 137 22.14 -0.10 5.88
C PHE A 137 22.69 0.67 4.69
N ILE A 138 21.80 1.16 3.82
CA ILE A 138 22.12 2.10 2.75
C ILE A 138 21.24 3.33 2.94
N GLU A 139 21.85 4.49 3.14
CA GLU A 139 21.13 5.71 3.51
C GLU A 139 20.57 6.42 2.28
N GLY A 140 19.44 7.11 2.45
CA GLY A 140 18.90 8.03 1.44
C GLY A 140 18.38 7.39 0.15
N VAL A 141 18.04 6.10 0.19
CA VAL A 141 17.43 5.37 -0.94
C VAL A 141 16.02 5.89 -1.28
N PHE A 142 15.27 6.38 -0.29
CA PHE A 142 13.88 6.83 -0.43
C PHE A 142 13.70 8.29 0.02
N PRO A 143 14.25 9.29 -0.71
CA PRO A 143 14.29 10.68 -0.24
C PRO A 143 12.94 11.41 -0.29
N TYR A 144 11.94 10.87 -0.99
CA TYR A 144 10.64 11.52 -1.24
C TYR A 144 9.53 11.10 -0.27
N ARG A 145 9.87 10.58 0.92
CA ARG A 145 8.85 10.22 1.91
C ARG A 145 8.16 11.48 2.44
N TYR A 146 6.93 11.72 2.00
CA TYR A 146 6.12 12.86 2.43
C TYR A 146 5.35 12.51 3.71
N TRP A 147 5.47 13.37 4.73
CA TRP A 147 4.66 13.29 5.93
C TRP A 147 3.52 14.31 5.83
N GLY A 148 2.28 13.87 6.04
CA GLY A 148 1.13 14.78 6.11
C GLY A 148 1.38 15.93 7.10
N GLY A 149 0.86 17.12 6.79
CA GLY A 149 0.94 18.27 7.70
C GLY A 149 2.21 19.13 7.63
N GLY A 150 3.06 18.97 6.60
CA GLY A 150 4.27 19.78 6.43
C GLY A 150 5.41 19.39 7.38
N LEU A 151 5.37 18.18 7.94
CA LEU A 151 6.47 17.63 8.73
C LEU A 151 7.63 17.29 7.79
N ALA A 152 8.77 17.95 7.98
CA ALA A 152 9.98 17.66 7.22
C ALA A 152 10.72 16.47 7.85
N ALA A 153 11.36 15.65 7.01
CA ALA A 153 12.26 14.61 7.48
C ALA A 153 13.47 15.26 8.17
N ASP A 154 13.67 14.97 9.45
CA ASP A 154 14.89 15.33 10.17
C ASP A 154 16.03 14.40 9.72
N THR A 155 17.23 14.95 9.51
CA THR A 155 18.38 14.16 9.04
C THR A 155 18.86 13.13 10.07
N ASN A 156 18.62 13.37 11.36
CA ASN A 156 19.08 12.56 12.49
C ASN A 156 17.95 11.85 13.23
N MET A 157 16.72 12.34 13.15
CA MET A 157 15.55 11.76 13.82
C MET A 157 14.51 11.22 12.84
N VAL A 158 13.75 10.24 13.29
CA VAL A 158 12.65 9.62 12.53
C VAL A 158 11.42 9.42 13.41
N ILE A 159 10.24 9.47 12.80
CA ILE A 159 8.94 9.35 13.49
C ILE A 159 8.59 7.87 13.66
N VAL A 160 8.79 7.33 14.87
CA VAL A 160 8.60 5.89 15.16
C VAL A 160 7.20 5.51 15.62
N ASP A 161 6.39 6.49 16.00
CA ASP A 161 5.01 6.26 16.40
C ASP A 161 4.17 7.55 16.30
N TRP A 162 2.85 7.41 16.41
CA TRP A 162 1.89 8.50 16.39
C TRP A 162 0.95 8.38 17.58
N LEU A 163 1.04 9.32 18.52
CA LEU A 163 0.13 9.38 19.66
C LEU A 163 -1.20 9.98 19.23
N LYS A 164 -2.25 9.16 19.21
CA LYS A 164 -3.63 9.59 18.99
C LYS A 164 -4.10 10.41 20.20
N ARG A 165 -4.61 11.62 19.95
CA ARG A 165 -5.23 12.47 20.97
C ARG A 165 -6.58 12.95 20.48
N ASP A 166 -7.61 12.64 21.26
CA ASP A 166 -8.95 13.18 21.03
C ASP A 166 -9.06 14.52 21.77
N THR A 167 -9.59 15.55 21.11
CA THR A 167 -9.80 16.88 21.68
C THR A 167 -11.07 17.47 21.12
N THR A 168 -11.90 17.99 22.00
CA THR A 168 -13.12 18.71 21.62
C THR A 168 -12.79 20.20 21.59
N VAL A 169 -12.91 20.82 20.42
CA VAL A 169 -12.78 22.27 20.27
C VAL A 169 -14.18 22.86 20.12
N TYR A 170 -14.45 23.90 20.89
CA TYR A 170 -15.68 24.69 20.80
C TYR A 170 -15.43 25.83 19.83
N GLN A 171 -16.22 25.90 18.76
CA GLN A 171 -16.10 26.92 17.73
C GLN A 171 -17.38 27.74 17.64
N ASN A 172 -17.20 29.05 17.48
CA ASN A 172 -18.31 29.93 17.13
C ASN A 172 -18.74 29.66 15.69
N CYS A 173 -20.04 29.46 15.47
CA CYS A 173 -20.63 29.09 14.17
C CYS A 173 -20.35 30.09 13.02
N SER A 174 -19.80 31.26 13.32
CA SER A 174 -19.39 32.28 12.34
C SER A 174 -17.96 32.13 11.81
N ASN A 175 -17.12 31.31 12.44
CA ASN A 175 -15.73 31.07 12.01
C ASN A 175 -15.64 29.76 11.23
N ASN A 176 -15.53 29.84 9.91
CA ASN A 176 -15.23 28.69 9.06
C ASN A 176 -13.70 28.45 9.02
N SER A 177 -13.09 28.19 10.18
CA SER A 177 -11.64 27.92 10.20
C SER A 177 -11.41 26.49 9.71
N ASN A 178 -10.76 26.35 8.56
CA ASN A 178 -10.25 25.08 8.06
C ASN A 178 -9.23 24.52 9.05
N VAL A 179 -9.66 23.66 9.97
CA VAL A 179 -8.77 22.90 10.84
C VAL A 179 -7.97 21.96 9.95
N VAL A 180 -6.65 22.14 9.91
CA VAL A 180 -5.73 21.34 9.10
C VAL A 180 -5.77 19.89 9.62
N TYR A 181 -6.28 19.01 8.77
CA TYR A 181 -6.35 17.58 9.01
C TYR A 181 -4.94 16.97 9.01
N LEU A 182 -4.53 16.38 10.13
CA LEU A 182 -3.41 15.43 10.15
C LEU A 182 -4.01 14.03 10.08
N GLY A 183 -4.49 13.63 8.90
CA GLY A 183 -4.71 12.21 8.63
C GLY A 183 -3.37 11.48 8.76
N ARG A 184 -3.38 10.22 9.20
CA ARG A 184 -2.24 9.30 9.03
C ARG A 184 -2.12 8.98 7.53
N ASP A 185 -1.89 9.99 6.69
CA ASP A 185 -1.77 9.85 5.25
C ASP A 185 -0.42 9.22 4.94
N VAL A 186 -0.36 7.91 5.13
CA VAL A 186 0.67 7.07 4.58
C VAL A 186 0.01 6.34 3.43
N PHE A 187 0.41 6.71 2.22
CA PHE A 187 -0.12 6.23 0.94
C PHE A 187 -0.31 4.70 0.94
N PHE A 188 -1.56 4.24 0.92
CA PHE A 188 -1.94 2.83 0.76
C PHE A 188 -2.36 2.59 -0.70
N LEU A 189 -1.53 1.95 -1.54
CA LEU A 189 -1.91 1.62 -2.93
C LEU A 189 -1.34 0.27 -3.44
N SER A 190 -2.27 -0.72 -3.48
CA SER A 190 -2.63 -1.93 -4.32
C SER A 190 -1.64 -2.97 -4.99
N ALA A 191 -1.91 -4.33 -4.90
CA ALA A 191 -0.92 -5.48 -5.10
C ALA A 191 -1.28 -6.87 -5.73
N SER A 192 -0.30 -7.53 -6.36
CA SER A 192 -0.17 -8.85 -7.05
C SER A 192 0.92 -9.88 -6.70
N ALA A 193 0.58 -11.16 -6.73
CA ALA A 193 1.62 -12.20 -6.72
C ALA A 193 2.62 -12.17 -7.88
N GLN A 194 3.87 -12.45 -7.54
CA GLN A 194 4.85 -13.11 -8.41
C GLN A 194 4.63 -14.64 -8.45
N ASN A 195 4.65 -15.24 -9.63
CA ASN A 195 4.70 -16.71 -9.80
C ASN A 195 5.89 -17.06 -10.70
N SER A 196 7.07 -17.29 -10.12
CA SER A 196 8.26 -17.67 -10.88
C SER A 196 8.37 -19.19 -10.99
N SER A 197 7.93 -19.74 -12.12
CA SER A 197 8.22 -21.10 -12.54
C SER A 197 9.60 -21.19 -13.21
N THR A 198 10.68 -21.04 -12.44
CA THR A 198 12.03 -21.36 -12.93
C THR A 198 12.76 -22.28 -11.97
N LYS A 199 12.92 -23.55 -12.36
CA LYS A 199 13.92 -24.45 -11.80
C LYS A 199 15.31 -23.89 -12.14
N ALA A 200 15.93 -23.18 -11.20
CA ALA A 200 17.35 -22.84 -11.25
C ALA A 200 17.96 -22.98 -9.85
N THR A 201 19.16 -23.55 -9.81
CA THR A 201 19.99 -23.87 -8.65
C THR A 201 20.62 -22.63 -7.99
N SER A 202 19.80 -21.61 -7.72
CA SER A 202 20.14 -20.40 -6.97
C SER A 202 19.20 -20.26 -5.78
N SER A 203 19.67 -19.64 -4.68
CA SER A 203 18.91 -19.46 -3.44
C SER A 203 17.44 -19.06 -3.67
N PRO A 204 16.48 -19.58 -2.87
CA PRO A 204 15.06 -19.29 -3.07
C PRO A 204 14.81 -17.79 -3.09
N VAL A 205 14.30 -17.25 -4.20
CA VAL A 205 13.80 -15.87 -4.26
C VAL A 205 12.35 -15.92 -3.84
N GLY A 206 11.96 -15.13 -2.84
CA GLY A 206 10.56 -15.11 -2.43
C GLY A 206 9.70 -14.28 -3.38
N THR A 207 8.39 -14.36 -3.17
CA THR A 207 7.33 -13.82 -4.00
C THR A 207 6.66 -12.65 -3.29
N GLY A 208 6.67 -11.46 -3.89
CA GLY A 208 5.92 -10.30 -3.39
C GLY A 208 4.56 -10.11 -4.06
N GLY A 209 3.72 -9.26 -3.44
CA GLY A 209 2.58 -8.56 -4.05
C GLY A 209 3.01 -7.46 -5.07
N SER A 210 2.26 -7.08 -6.12
CA SER A 210 2.37 -5.91 -7.04
C SER A 210 2.18 -4.59 -6.34
N MET A 211 1.92 -4.55 -5.04
CA MET A 211 2.12 -3.30 -4.31
C MET A 211 3.61 -3.08 -4.24
N SER A 212 4.41 -4.14 -4.38
CA SER A 212 5.82 -4.04 -4.13
C SER A 212 6.44 -3.03 -5.06
N ARG A 213 7.17 -2.14 -4.42
CA ARG A 213 8.10 -1.18 -4.98
C ARG A 213 9.47 -1.81 -5.08
N PHE A 214 9.61 -3.09 -4.70
CA PHE A 214 10.84 -3.86 -4.70
C PHE A 214 10.67 -5.00 -5.70
N ALA A 215 11.68 -5.21 -6.53
CA ALA A 215 11.71 -6.32 -7.46
C ALA A 215 13.08 -6.99 -7.46
N LEU A 216 13.07 -8.31 -7.48
CA LEU A 216 14.28 -9.13 -7.53
C LEU A 216 14.35 -9.80 -8.90
N ILE A 217 15.40 -9.50 -9.65
CA ILE A 217 15.71 -10.20 -10.90
C ILE A 217 17.18 -10.62 -10.82
N ASN A 218 17.42 -11.94 -10.81
CA ASN A 218 18.76 -12.53 -10.68
C ASN A 218 19.52 -12.02 -9.42
N ASN A 219 20.66 -11.36 -9.63
CA ASN A 219 21.49 -10.77 -8.59
C ASN A 219 21.28 -9.26 -8.42
N MET A 220 20.11 -8.76 -8.81
CA MET A 220 19.76 -7.35 -8.65
C MET A 220 18.51 -7.18 -7.80
N LEU A 221 18.54 -6.17 -6.93
CA LEU A 221 17.37 -5.59 -6.31
C LEU A 221 17.10 -4.25 -7.00
N TYR A 222 15.87 -4.07 -7.44
CA TYR A 222 15.36 -2.81 -7.96
C TYR A 222 14.35 -2.26 -6.97
N THR A 223 14.44 -0.97 -6.66
CA THR A 223 13.42 -0.30 -5.86
C THR A 223 12.93 0.96 -6.53
N VAL A 224 11.65 1.32 -6.35
CA VAL A 224 11.09 2.57 -6.88
C VAL A 224 10.77 3.58 -5.80
N SER A 225 11.11 4.85 -6.04
CA SER A 225 10.74 6.03 -5.24
C SER A 225 9.58 6.78 -5.93
N TYR A 226 9.43 8.09 -5.70
CA TYR A 226 8.44 8.89 -6.42
C TYR A 226 8.67 8.93 -7.94
N GLN A 227 9.93 8.96 -8.38
CA GLN A 227 10.32 9.06 -9.79
C GLN A 227 11.61 8.30 -10.13
N ASP A 228 12.26 7.67 -9.15
CA ASP A 228 13.53 6.98 -9.36
C ASP A 228 13.33 5.47 -9.32
N LEU A 229 14.06 4.79 -10.20
CA LEU A 229 14.38 3.38 -10.13
C LEU A 229 15.80 3.24 -9.57
N ASN A 230 15.92 2.85 -8.31
CA ASN A 230 17.18 2.56 -7.65
C ASN A 230 17.61 1.11 -7.93
N ILE A 231 18.89 0.91 -8.19
CA ILE A 231 19.44 -0.38 -8.60
C ILE A 231 20.54 -0.79 -7.64
N PHE A 232 20.46 -2.01 -7.13
CA PHE A 232 21.42 -2.59 -6.19
C PHE A 232 21.92 -3.94 -6.68
N ASN A 233 23.24 -4.14 -6.64
CA ASN A 233 23.82 -5.46 -6.82
C ASN A 233 23.75 -6.23 -5.49
N ILE A 234 23.13 -7.40 -5.55
CA ILE A 234 22.93 -8.34 -4.44
C ILE A 234 23.50 -9.72 -4.78
N SER A 235 24.63 -9.76 -5.49
CA SER A 235 25.44 -10.97 -5.67
C SER A 235 26.00 -11.47 -4.34
N LEU A 236 26.23 -10.54 -3.39
CA LEU A 236 26.42 -10.81 -1.97
C LEU A 236 25.17 -10.31 -1.23
N PRO A 237 24.16 -11.17 -0.98
CA PRO A 237 22.88 -10.73 -0.46
C PRO A 237 22.98 -9.91 0.84
N GLN A 238 23.89 -10.29 1.76
CA GLN A 238 24.11 -9.61 3.03
C GLN A 238 24.83 -8.24 2.91
N ASN A 239 25.36 -7.91 1.75
CA ASN A 239 26.06 -6.64 1.51
C ASN A 239 25.60 -6.05 0.17
N PRO A 240 24.33 -5.59 0.08
CA PRO A 240 23.84 -4.90 -1.11
C PRO A 240 24.73 -3.71 -1.44
N ALA A 241 25.08 -3.57 -2.71
CA ALA A 241 25.84 -2.45 -3.23
C ALA A 241 24.95 -1.60 -4.13
N PHE A 242 24.75 -0.32 -3.78
CA PHE A 242 24.10 0.64 -4.66
C PHE A 242 24.90 0.79 -5.95
N VAL A 243 24.22 0.68 -7.08
CA VAL A 243 24.82 0.80 -8.41
C VAL A 243 24.57 2.18 -8.96
N LYS A 244 23.30 2.52 -9.19
CA LYS A 244 22.85 3.84 -9.65
C LYS A 244 21.34 4.00 -9.47
N ASN A 245 20.85 5.22 -9.63
CA ASN A 245 19.44 5.50 -9.86
C ASN A 245 19.22 5.86 -11.33
N VAL A 246 18.04 5.51 -11.85
CA VAL A 246 17.55 5.92 -13.17
C VAL A 246 16.23 6.64 -12.95
N THR A 247 16.09 7.85 -13.49
CA THR A 247 14.80 8.54 -13.47
C THR A 247 13.83 7.83 -14.41
N VAL A 248 12.73 7.34 -13.85
CA VAL A 248 11.64 6.78 -14.64
C VAL A 248 11.01 7.93 -15.42
N SER A 249 10.59 7.68 -16.66
CA SER A 249 9.88 8.65 -17.51
C SER A 249 8.45 8.98 -17.01
N SER A 250 8.25 8.97 -15.69
CA SER A 250 7.01 9.27 -15.02
C SER A 250 7.21 9.80 -13.61
N TRP A 251 6.13 10.30 -13.03
CA TRP A 251 6.03 10.81 -11.67
C TRP A 251 5.00 9.98 -10.91
N ASN A 252 5.13 9.91 -9.59
CA ASN A 252 4.28 9.08 -8.75
C ASN A 252 4.31 7.61 -9.22
N VAL A 253 5.51 7.02 -9.18
CA VAL A 253 5.73 5.58 -9.40
C VAL A 253 5.36 4.81 -8.13
N GLU A 254 4.62 3.71 -8.31
CA GLU A 254 3.94 3.06 -7.20
C GLU A 254 4.18 1.57 -7.11
N THR A 255 4.29 0.90 -8.26
CA THR A 255 4.40 -0.55 -8.32
C THR A 255 5.53 -0.97 -9.25
N LEU A 256 6.16 -2.08 -8.92
CA LEU A 256 7.28 -2.66 -9.66
C LEU A 256 7.07 -4.16 -9.78
N PHE A 257 6.65 -4.61 -10.96
CA PHE A 257 6.42 -6.02 -11.25
C PHE A 257 7.54 -6.58 -12.14
N PRO A 258 8.36 -7.52 -11.63
CA PRO A 258 9.35 -8.21 -12.45
C PRO A 258 8.73 -9.35 -13.25
N PHE A 259 9.04 -9.41 -14.54
CA PHE A 259 8.75 -10.58 -15.36
C PHE A 259 9.89 -10.84 -16.34
N LYS A 260 10.53 -12.01 -16.22
CA LYS A 260 11.74 -12.36 -16.97
C LYS A 260 12.81 -11.26 -16.82
N ASN A 261 13.26 -10.68 -17.93
CA ASN A 261 14.22 -9.58 -18.01
C ASN A 261 13.54 -8.21 -18.18
N LYS A 262 12.31 -8.06 -17.70
CA LYS A 262 11.53 -6.83 -17.76
C LYS A 262 11.05 -6.40 -16.38
N LEU A 263 10.94 -5.08 -16.20
CA LEU A 263 10.26 -4.44 -15.10
C LEU A 263 9.05 -3.69 -15.65
N PHE A 264 7.87 -4.06 -15.17
CA PHE A 264 6.62 -3.36 -15.42
C PHE A 264 6.39 -2.40 -14.26
N ILE A 265 6.36 -1.11 -14.56
CA ILE A 265 6.29 -0.03 -13.59
C ILE A 265 4.91 0.61 -13.72
N GLY A 266 4.08 0.45 -12.68
CA GLY A 266 2.82 1.17 -12.57
C GLY A 266 3.05 2.57 -12.02
N SER A 267 2.41 3.54 -12.65
CA SER A 267 2.51 4.95 -12.29
C SER A 267 1.17 5.64 -12.54
N SER A 268 1.00 6.80 -11.90
CA SER A 268 -0.21 7.60 -12.00
C SER A 268 -0.66 7.99 -13.41
N ASN A 269 0.13 7.82 -14.47
CA ASN A 269 -0.21 8.23 -15.85
C ASN A 269 -0.05 7.10 -16.88
N GLY A 270 0.27 5.88 -16.45
CA GLY A 270 0.61 4.81 -17.36
C GLY A 270 1.39 3.67 -16.74
N MET A 271 1.45 2.59 -17.51
CA MET A 271 2.39 1.49 -17.32
C MET A 271 3.63 1.71 -18.18
N PHE A 272 4.81 1.61 -17.58
CA PHE A 272 6.10 1.68 -18.28
C PHE A 272 6.80 0.34 -18.23
N ILE A 273 7.48 -0.04 -19.31
CA ILE A 273 8.15 -1.31 -19.43
C ILE A 273 9.64 -1.08 -19.67
N TYR A 274 10.46 -1.47 -18.70
CA TYR A 274 11.91 -1.37 -18.76
C TYR A 274 12.54 -2.73 -19.03
N SER A 275 13.46 -2.78 -20.00
CA SER A 275 14.43 -3.86 -20.13
C SER A 275 15.43 -3.83 -19.00
N VAL A 276 15.71 -4.98 -18.42
CA VAL A 276 16.84 -5.19 -17.50
C VAL A 276 17.76 -6.30 -17.99
N SER A 277 17.86 -6.44 -19.32
CA SER A 277 18.81 -7.37 -19.96
C SER A 277 20.24 -7.01 -19.58
N GLU A 278 20.56 -5.71 -19.60
CA GLU A 278 21.74 -5.13 -18.95
C GLU A 278 21.31 -4.67 -17.55
N ALA A 279 21.61 -5.49 -16.55
CA ALA A 279 20.97 -5.41 -15.23
C ALA A 279 21.33 -4.12 -14.46
N ASP A 280 22.48 -3.52 -14.73
CA ASP A 280 22.89 -2.23 -14.18
C ASP A 280 22.47 -1.03 -15.05
N ASN A 281 21.82 -1.27 -16.19
CA ASN A 281 21.41 -0.23 -17.12
C ASN A 281 20.00 -0.42 -17.68
N PRO A 282 18.95 -0.31 -16.83
CA PRO A 282 17.56 -0.43 -17.29
C PRO A 282 17.24 0.54 -18.43
N GLN A 283 16.60 0.05 -19.49
CA GLN A 283 16.22 0.84 -20.67
C GLN A 283 14.71 0.82 -20.85
N LEU A 284 14.08 1.98 -21.02
CA LEU A 284 12.68 2.05 -21.40
C LEU A 284 12.50 1.40 -22.79
N GLU A 285 11.65 0.40 -22.88
CA GLU A 285 11.29 -0.23 -24.16
C GLU A 285 9.89 0.13 -24.61
N GLY A 286 8.94 0.24 -23.68
CA GLY A 286 7.55 0.47 -24.02
C GLY A 286 6.79 1.22 -22.94
N GLN A 287 5.64 1.74 -23.34
CA GLN A 287 4.72 2.42 -22.45
C GLN A 287 3.29 2.23 -22.91
N PHE A 288 2.37 2.19 -21.96
CA PHE A 288 0.95 2.31 -22.19
C PHE A 288 0.41 3.43 -21.32
N ALA A 289 0.01 4.54 -21.93
CA ALA A 289 -0.56 5.67 -21.22
C ALA A 289 -2.06 5.45 -21.01
N HIS A 290 -2.54 5.69 -19.79
CA HIS A 290 -3.95 5.69 -19.44
C HIS A 290 -4.30 6.96 -18.64
N VAL A 291 -5.59 7.14 -18.35
CA VAL A 291 -6.09 8.26 -17.54
C VAL A 291 -5.56 8.11 -16.10
N ARG A 292 -5.37 9.24 -15.40
CA ARG A 292 -4.61 9.31 -14.14
C ARG A 292 -5.09 8.29 -13.10
N THR A 293 -4.34 7.21 -12.86
CA THR A 293 -4.78 6.13 -11.95
C THR A 293 -3.59 5.31 -11.47
N CYS A 294 -3.75 4.70 -10.31
CA CYS A 294 -2.70 4.13 -9.49
C CYS A 294 -2.79 2.61 -9.52
N ASP A 295 -2.09 2.06 -10.51
CA ASP A 295 -2.43 0.77 -11.03
C ASP A 295 -1.34 -0.26 -10.72
N PRO A 296 -1.70 -1.31 -9.98
CA PRO A 296 -0.89 -2.50 -9.93
C PRO A 296 -0.94 -3.23 -11.28
N VAL A 297 0.22 -3.73 -11.66
CA VAL A 297 0.43 -4.41 -12.94
C VAL A 297 0.94 -5.82 -12.66
N ILE A 298 0.37 -6.79 -13.37
CA ILE A 298 1.03 -8.08 -13.61
C ILE A 298 1.19 -8.30 -15.09
N ALA A 299 2.15 -9.14 -15.44
CA ALA A 299 2.38 -9.55 -16.81
C ALA A 299 2.68 -11.05 -16.88
N ASP A 300 2.32 -11.64 -18.01
CA ASP A 300 2.78 -12.95 -18.44
C ASP A 300 3.49 -12.86 -19.80
N ASP A 301 3.61 -13.98 -20.52
CA ASP A 301 4.30 -14.06 -21.80
C ASP A 301 3.68 -13.19 -22.90
N GLN A 302 2.38 -12.92 -22.83
CA GLN A 302 1.64 -12.25 -23.91
C GLN A 302 0.82 -11.05 -23.44
N PHE A 303 0.36 -11.05 -22.18
CA PHE A 303 -0.54 -10.02 -21.69
C PHE A 303 -0.02 -9.33 -20.43
N ALA A 304 -0.32 -8.03 -20.32
CA ALA A 304 -0.29 -7.31 -19.05
C ALA A 304 -1.72 -7.05 -18.58
N TYR A 305 -1.92 -7.12 -17.28
CA TYR A 305 -3.19 -6.92 -16.59
C TYR A 305 -3.00 -5.77 -15.61
N VAL A 306 -3.81 -4.73 -15.77
CA VAL A 306 -3.63 -3.45 -15.08
C VAL A 306 -4.95 -3.09 -14.40
N THR A 307 -4.96 -2.96 -13.08
CA THR A 307 -6.17 -2.55 -12.34
C THR A 307 -6.22 -1.03 -12.15
N LEU A 308 -7.25 -0.41 -12.69
CA LEU A 308 -7.56 1.02 -12.59
C LEU A 308 -8.53 1.28 -11.44
N SER A 309 -8.14 2.08 -10.44
CA SER A 309 -8.94 2.41 -9.25
C SER A 309 -9.20 3.92 -9.06
N SER A 310 -10.47 4.33 -9.13
CA SER A 310 -10.93 5.71 -8.93
C SER A 310 -10.97 6.17 -7.46
N GLY A 311 -10.90 5.22 -6.50
CA GLY A 311 -10.93 5.50 -5.06
C GLY A 311 -9.57 5.87 -4.44
N SER A 312 -8.51 5.91 -5.24
CA SER A 312 -7.15 6.27 -4.79
C SER A 312 -6.96 7.79 -4.67
N THR A 313 -5.95 8.23 -3.91
CA THR A 313 -5.50 9.64 -3.84
C THR A 313 -5.09 10.22 -5.20
N CYS A 314 -5.02 9.38 -6.23
CA CYS A 314 -4.63 9.69 -7.59
C CYS A 314 -5.75 10.28 -8.44
N GLY A 315 -7.02 10.24 -7.98
CA GLY A 315 -8.13 10.94 -8.62
C GLY A 315 -8.56 10.34 -9.96
N GLY A 316 -8.59 9.01 -10.07
CA GLY A 316 -9.09 8.30 -11.25
C GLY A 316 -10.62 8.43 -11.42
N PHE A 317 -11.11 8.13 -12.62
CA PHE A 317 -12.54 8.26 -12.97
C PHE A 317 -13.25 6.92 -13.20
N THR A 318 -12.51 5.81 -13.33
CA THR A 318 -13.06 4.49 -13.68
C THR A 318 -12.45 3.39 -12.81
N ASN A 319 -13.29 2.42 -12.42
CA ASN A 319 -12.88 1.18 -11.74
C ASN A 319 -12.95 0.05 -12.76
N GLN A 320 -11.79 -0.47 -13.19
CA GLN A 320 -11.75 -1.49 -14.24
C GLN A 320 -10.43 -2.28 -14.22
N LEU A 321 -10.42 -3.41 -14.92
CA LEU A 321 -9.23 -4.15 -15.33
C LEU A 321 -8.98 -3.90 -16.81
N ASP A 322 -7.81 -3.39 -17.15
CA ASP A 322 -7.31 -3.35 -18.52
C ASP A 322 -6.42 -4.55 -18.81
N VAL A 323 -6.70 -5.20 -19.95
CA VAL A 323 -5.88 -6.30 -20.47
C VAL A 323 -5.18 -5.80 -21.72
N LEU A 324 -3.85 -5.80 -21.69
CA LEU A 324 -2.99 -5.26 -22.73
C LEU A 324 -2.24 -6.40 -23.41
N ASP A 325 -2.24 -6.44 -24.74
CA ASP A 325 -1.33 -7.29 -25.51
C ASP A 325 0.06 -6.65 -25.49
N ILE A 326 1.04 -7.39 -24.97
CA ILE A 326 2.44 -6.98 -24.84
C ILE A 326 3.38 -7.81 -25.73
N LYS A 327 2.84 -8.51 -26.73
CA LYS A 327 3.64 -9.26 -27.72
C LYS A 327 4.65 -8.36 -28.44
N ASN A 328 4.23 -7.13 -28.77
CA ASN A 328 5.16 -6.06 -29.12
C ASN A 328 5.33 -5.13 -27.93
N ILE A 329 6.40 -5.35 -27.17
CA ILE A 329 6.66 -4.63 -25.92
C ILE A 329 6.77 -3.11 -26.12
N ASN A 330 7.21 -2.67 -27.30
CA ASN A 330 7.37 -1.25 -27.61
C ASN A 330 6.05 -0.52 -27.82
N THR A 331 4.99 -1.25 -28.17
CA THR A 331 3.66 -0.71 -28.43
C THR A 331 2.59 -1.61 -27.83
N PRO A 332 2.43 -1.63 -26.49
CA PRO A 332 1.35 -2.36 -25.86
C PRO A 332 -0.02 -1.89 -26.38
N VAL A 333 -0.94 -2.82 -26.60
CA VAL A 333 -2.26 -2.51 -27.16
C VAL A 333 -3.36 -2.97 -26.20
N LEU A 334 -4.32 -2.10 -25.91
CA LEU A 334 -5.50 -2.49 -25.14
C LEU A 334 -6.31 -3.53 -25.90
N VAL A 335 -6.42 -4.73 -25.34
CA VAL A 335 -7.29 -5.80 -25.83
C VAL A 335 -8.71 -5.52 -25.38
N LYS A 336 -8.89 -5.30 -24.07
CA LYS A 336 -10.22 -5.09 -23.48
C LYS A 336 -10.14 -4.51 -22.07
N SER A 337 -11.20 -3.79 -21.71
CA SER A 337 -11.45 -3.32 -20.34
C SER A 337 -12.64 -4.06 -19.74
N TYR A 338 -12.52 -4.47 -18.48
CA TYR A 338 -13.56 -5.14 -17.71
C TYR A 338 -13.93 -4.30 -16.49
N PRO A 339 -15.21 -3.97 -16.28
CA PRO A 339 -15.62 -3.13 -15.15
C PRO A 339 -15.39 -3.85 -13.81
N LEU A 340 -14.92 -3.09 -12.83
CA LEU A 340 -14.71 -3.50 -11.44
C LEU A 340 -15.34 -2.47 -10.50
N THR A 341 -15.35 -2.75 -9.20
CA THR A 341 -16.05 -1.89 -8.22
C THR A 341 -15.09 -0.94 -7.52
N ASN A 342 -14.00 -1.45 -6.95
CA ASN A 342 -12.92 -0.71 -6.33
C ASN A 342 -11.67 -1.61 -6.31
N PRO A 343 -11.00 -1.81 -7.45
CA PRO A 343 -9.89 -2.74 -7.50
C PRO A 343 -8.69 -2.23 -6.74
N HIS A 344 -8.02 -3.15 -6.08
CA HIS A 344 -6.74 -2.99 -5.44
C HIS A 344 -5.82 -4.03 -6.06
N GLY A 345 -5.46 -5.04 -5.28
CA GLY A 345 -4.59 -6.11 -5.72
C GLY A 345 -5.12 -7.07 -6.77
N LEU A 346 -4.22 -7.74 -7.49
CA LEU A 346 -4.55 -8.77 -8.48
C LEU A 346 -3.48 -9.86 -8.54
N SER A 347 -3.79 -11.15 -8.55
CA SER A 347 -2.77 -12.21 -8.69
C SER A 347 -3.13 -13.12 -9.85
N LYS A 348 -2.13 -13.70 -10.53
CA LYS A 348 -2.37 -14.71 -11.57
C LYS A 348 -1.62 -16.00 -11.29
N ASP A 349 -2.38 -17.11 -11.25
CA ASP A 349 -1.81 -18.46 -11.28
C ASP A 349 -2.32 -19.17 -12.54
N LYS A 350 -1.41 -19.36 -13.52
CA LYS A 350 -1.73 -19.88 -14.85
C LYS A 350 -2.83 -19.03 -15.52
N ASN A 351 -4.02 -19.61 -15.69
CA ASN A 351 -5.17 -18.96 -16.32
C ASN A 351 -6.12 -18.35 -15.30
N LEU A 352 -5.91 -18.57 -14.00
CA LEU A 352 -6.76 -18.00 -12.96
C LEU A 352 -6.26 -16.60 -12.59
N LEU A 353 -7.15 -15.62 -12.69
CA LEU A 353 -6.91 -14.25 -12.27
C LEU A 353 -7.73 -13.96 -11.01
N PHE A 354 -7.06 -13.57 -9.95
CA PHE A 354 -7.64 -13.17 -8.66
C PHE A 354 -7.56 -11.66 -8.57
N ILE A 355 -8.61 -10.98 -8.15
CA ILE A 355 -8.65 -9.54 -7.99
C ILE A 355 -9.28 -9.19 -6.65
N CYS A 356 -8.56 -8.44 -5.83
CA CYS A 356 -9.06 -7.79 -4.64
C CYS A 356 -9.86 -6.56 -5.06
N ASP A 357 -11.19 -6.61 -4.97
CA ASP A 357 -12.09 -5.56 -5.43
C ASP A 357 -12.66 -4.74 -4.26
N GLY A 358 -11.83 -4.49 -3.25
CA GLY A 358 -12.20 -3.70 -2.08
C GLY A 358 -13.33 -4.39 -1.32
N ALA A 359 -14.41 -3.64 -1.05
CA ALA A 359 -15.59 -4.13 -0.33
C ALA A 359 -16.39 -5.21 -1.09
N ASP A 360 -16.19 -5.35 -2.40
CA ASP A 360 -16.77 -6.45 -3.19
C ASP A 360 -16.05 -7.79 -2.95
N GLY A 361 -14.95 -7.77 -2.20
CA GLY A 361 -14.18 -8.94 -1.82
C GLY A 361 -13.27 -9.47 -2.93
N LEU A 362 -12.99 -10.77 -2.90
CA LEU A 362 -12.07 -11.41 -3.84
C LEU A 362 -12.84 -11.95 -5.05
N LYS A 363 -12.56 -11.42 -6.24
CA LYS A 363 -13.10 -11.91 -7.51
C LYS A 363 -12.10 -12.85 -8.19
N VAL A 364 -12.57 -13.99 -8.67
CA VAL A 364 -11.76 -14.99 -9.38
C VAL A 364 -12.31 -15.17 -10.78
N PHE A 365 -11.43 -15.13 -11.77
CA PHE A 365 -11.76 -15.18 -13.18
C PHE A 365 -10.94 -16.25 -13.92
N ASP A 366 -11.51 -16.78 -14.99
CA ASP A 366 -10.80 -17.48 -16.05
C ASP A 366 -10.29 -16.47 -17.07
N ALA A 367 -8.97 -16.32 -17.13
CA ALA A 367 -8.24 -15.47 -18.06
C ALA A 367 -7.56 -16.26 -19.19
N THR A 368 -8.06 -17.46 -19.53
CA THR A 368 -7.58 -18.26 -20.68
C THR A 368 -7.69 -17.47 -21.99
N HIS A 369 -8.71 -16.62 -22.12
CA HIS A 369 -8.89 -15.74 -23.28
C HIS A 369 -8.93 -14.27 -22.82
N ALA A 370 -7.89 -13.51 -23.18
CA ALA A 370 -7.71 -12.12 -22.76
C ALA A 370 -8.82 -11.16 -23.21
N ASP A 371 -9.48 -11.45 -24.34
CA ASP A 371 -10.61 -10.70 -24.89
C ASP A 371 -11.97 -11.16 -24.31
N LYS A 372 -11.97 -12.24 -23.52
CA LYS A 372 -13.15 -12.81 -22.88
C LYS A 372 -12.83 -13.47 -21.55
N ILE A 373 -12.35 -12.68 -20.59
CA ILE A 373 -12.25 -13.08 -19.19
C ILE A 373 -13.64 -13.43 -18.64
N LEU A 374 -13.78 -14.60 -18.02
CA LEU A 374 -15.04 -15.10 -17.48
C LEU A 374 -15.00 -15.10 -15.94
N PRO A 375 -16.02 -14.55 -15.25
CA PRO A 375 -16.09 -14.66 -13.79
C PRO A 375 -16.35 -16.12 -13.39
N LEU A 376 -15.60 -16.61 -12.40
CA LEU A 376 -15.73 -17.95 -11.85
C LEU A 376 -16.33 -17.94 -10.45
N GLN A 377 -15.80 -17.08 -9.57
CA GLN A 377 -16.21 -17.02 -8.16
C GLN A 377 -16.05 -15.60 -7.63
N GLN A 378 -16.89 -15.23 -6.66
CA GLN A 378 -16.73 -14.03 -5.85
C GLN A 378 -16.86 -14.40 -4.38
N ILE A 379 -15.83 -14.10 -3.59
CA ILE A 379 -15.84 -14.30 -2.14
C ILE A 379 -16.16 -12.94 -1.52
N THR A 380 -17.37 -12.80 -0.99
CA THR A 380 -17.90 -11.56 -0.42
C THR A 380 -17.73 -11.49 1.11
N GLY A 381 -17.92 -10.31 1.70
CA GLY A 381 -17.92 -10.13 3.16
C GLY A 381 -16.54 -9.85 3.76
N LEU A 382 -15.55 -9.58 2.92
CA LEU A 382 -14.22 -9.13 3.29
C LEU A 382 -13.85 -7.92 2.41
N GLU A 383 -13.22 -6.90 3.00
CA GLU A 383 -12.74 -5.72 2.27
C GLU A 383 -11.27 -5.94 1.93
N THR A 384 -10.98 -6.31 0.67
CA THR A 384 -9.69 -6.88 0.23
C THR A 384 -8.75 -5.84 -0.38
N TYR A 385 -7.45 -6.00 -0.16
CA TYR A 385 -6.42 -5.06 -0.63
C TYR A 385 -5.29 -5.72 -1.42
N ASP A 386 -4.83 -6.90 -1.00
CA ASP A 386 -3.68 -7.62 -1.58
C ASP A 386 -4.00 -9.11 -1.69
N VAL A 387 -3.53 -9.77 -2.74
CA VAL A 387 -3.63 -11.22 -2.92
C VAL A 387 -2.34 -11.79 -3.51
N ILE A 388 -1.87 -12.89 -2.91
CA ILE A 388 -0.88 -13.78 -3.52
C ILE A 388 -1.50 -15.15 -3.74
N ALA A 389 -1.73 -15.54 -5.00
CA ALA A 389 -2.20 -16.88 -5.36
C ALA A 389 -1.04 -17.70 -5.94
N SER A 390 -0.67 -18.78 -5.24
CA SER A 390 0.33 -19.74 -5.73
C SER A 390 0.10 -21.11 -5.10
N ASN A 391 0.52 -22.19 -5.78
CA ASN A 391 0.47 -23.55 -5.24
C ASN A 391 -0.91 -23.96 -4.67
N ASN A 392 -2.00 -23.58 -5.35
CA ASN A 392 -3.38 -23.83 -4.93
C ASN A 392 -3.83 -23.13 -3.64
N VAL A 393 -3.05 -22.19 -3.09
CA VAL A 393 -3.41 -21.37 -1.93
C VAL A 393 -3.38 -19.89 -2.28
N ALA A 394 -4.49 -19.19 -2.02
CA ALA A 394 -4.59 -17.75 -2.15
C ALA A 394 -4.48 -17.10 -0.77
N LEU A 395 -3.38 -16.38 -0.54
CA LEU A 395 -3.23 -15.49 0.61
C LEU A 395 -3.89 -14.17 0.28
N VAL A 396 -4.85 -13.74 1.09
CA VAL A 396 -5.64 -12.53 0.84
C VAL A 396 -5.58 -11.64 2.08
N VAL A 397 -5.05 -10.42 1.91
CA VAL A 397 -5.10 -9.39 2.95
C VAL A 397 -6.40 -8.63 2.81
N ALA A 398 -7.14 -8.56 3.90
CA ALA A 398 -8.34 -7.77 4.02
C ALA A 398 -8.31 -6.94 5.31
N LYS A 399 -9.22 -5.98 5.42
CA LYS A 399 -9.37 -5.04 6.55
C LYS A 399 -9.42 -5.67 7.92
N ASP A 400 -9.89 -6.91 8.00
CA ASP A 400 -10.14 -7.60 9.25
C ASP A 400 -9.30 -8.88 9.44
N GLY A 401 -8.44 -9.21 8.47
CA GLY A 401 -7.54 -10.36 8.61
C GLY A 401 -6.67 -10.67 7.40
N LEU A 402 -5.70 -11.54 7.63
CA LEU A 402 -5.02 -12.31 6.60
C LEU A 402 -5.77 -13.64 6.43
N TYR A 403 -6.31 -13.88 5.25
CA TYR A 403 -7.06 -15.08 4.89
C TYR A 403 -6.23 -16.00 4.01
N GLN A 404 -6.45 -17.31 4.12
CA GLN A 404 -5.92 -18.31 3.21
C GLN A 404 -7.07 -19.12 2.62
N TYR A 405 -7.16 -19.18 1.31
CA TYR A 405 -8.15 -19.99 0.60
C TYR A 405 -7.49 -21.09 -0.21
N ASP A 406 -8.00 -22.31 -0.12
CA ASP A 406 -7.67 -23.37 -1.06
C ASP A 406 -8.45 -23.15 -2.35
N TYR A 407 -7.74 -23.10 -3.49
CA TYR A 407 -8.34 -23.05 -4.82
C TYR A 407 -7.95 -24.26 -5.69
N SER A 408 -7.52 -25.37 -5.07
CA SER A 408 -7.17 -26.60 -5.79
C SER A 408 -8.33 -27.14 -6.64
N ASN A 409 -9.56 -26.89 -6.19
CA ASN A 409 -10.78 -27.06 -6.96
C ASN A 409 -11.48 -25.71 -7.13
N ILE A 410 -11.45 -25.18 -8.35
CA ILE A 410 -12.02 -23.85 -8.66
C ILE A 410 -13.53 -23.76 -8.42
N ASN A 411 -14.24 -24.89 -8.49
CA ASN A 411 -15.68 -24.96 -8.20
C ASN A 411 -15.98 -25.03 -6.69
N ASN A 412 -14.95 -25.16 -5.86
CA ASN A 412 -15.07 -25.27 -4.41
C ASN A 412 -13.88 -24.58 -3.71
N ILE A 413 -13.72 -23.28 -3.98
CA ILE A 413 -12.80 -22.46 -3.22
C ILE A 413 -13.32 -22.35 -1.79
N HIS A 414 -12.48 -22.70 -0.80
CA HIS A 414 -12.88 -22.69 0.60
C HIS A 414 -11.78 -22.15 1.50
N LEU A 415 -12.20 -21.62 2.65
CA LEU A 415 -11.30 -21.02 3.63
C LEU A 415 -10.48 -22.12 4.34
N LEU A 416 -9.16 -21.95 4.35
CA LEU A 416 -8.23 -22.77 5.13
C LEU A 416 -8.00 -22.16 6.52
N SER A 417 -7.71 -20.87 6.58
CA SER A 417 -7.41 -20.17 7.82
C SER A 417 -7.64 -18.67 7.73
N LYS A 418 -7.76 -18.03 8.90
CA LYS A 418 -7.79 -16.57 9.06
C LYS A 418 -6.97 -16.19 10.28
N ILE A 419 -6.04 -15.24 10.12
CA ILE A 419 -5.42 -14.51 11.23
C ILE A 419 -6.13 -13.16 11.35
N SER A 420 -6.86 -12.95 12.43
CA SER A 420 -7.65 -11.73 12.64
C SER A 420 -6.79 -10.54 13.04
N ILE A 421 -7.24 -9.35 12.64
CA ILE A 421 -6.69 -8.06 13.03
C ILE A 421 -7.43 -7.52 14.26
N ILE A 422 -6.74 -6.74 15.10
CA ILE A 422 -7.36 -6.04 16.24
C ILE A 422 -7.65 -4.59 15.88
N LYS A 423 -8.86 -4.16 16.22
CA LYS A 423 -9.36 -2.79 16.00
C LYS A 423 -8.91 -1.83 17.09
#